data_AF-A0A4P9WVJ9-F1
#
_entry.id   AF-A0A4P9WVJ9-F1
#
_cell.length_a   1.000
_cell.length_b   1.000
_cell.length_c   1.000
_cell.angle_alpha   90.00
_cell.angle_beta   90.00
_cell.angle_gamma   90.00
#
_symmetry.space_group_name_H-M   'P 1'
#
loop_
_entity.id
_entity.type
_entity.pdbx_description
1 polymer ?
#
loop_
_entity_poly.entity_id
_entity_poly.type
_entity_poly.pdbx_seq_one_letter_code
_entity_poly.pdbx_strand_id
1 'polypeptide(L)'
;EQSADREFLLRVSYLEIYKEAIHDLLAPAQQEFRIHEDKKRGVYVSPLKEEIVTTPKQCLKIIQRGEANRHVGKTDYNERSSRSHTIFQIPHRAGAQGAVMISSLNLIDLAGSEKAASNLDRRREGAYINRSLLTLGNVIAKLTEERSHHIPHIPFRDSKLTRILQNALSGKAKIAVIC
;
A
#
# COMPACT_ATOMS: atom_id res chain seq x y z
N GLU A 1 8.29 -17.04 21.34
CA GLU A 1 7.55 -18.29 21.56
C GLU A 1 7.19 -18.91 20.21
N GLN A 2 7.77 -20.06 19.87
CA GLN A 2 7.32 -20.86 18.73
C GLN A 2 6.17 -21.74 19.20
N SER A 3 4.93 -21.35 18.88
CA SER A 3 3.77 -22.22 19.04
C SER A 3 3.87 -23.33 17.99
N ALA A 4 4.17 -24.55 18.44
CA ALA A 4 4.40 -25.73 17.60
C ALA A 4 3.14 -26.24 16.86
N ASP A 5 1.98 -25.59 17.04
CA ASP A 5 0.67 -26.07 16.59
C ASP A 5 0.03 -25.12 15.54
N ARG A 6 0.84 -24.24 14.92
CA ARG A 6 0.38 -23.27 13.93
C ARG A 6 1.13 -23.38 12.62
N GLU A 7 0.38 -23.62 11.54
CA GLU A 7 0.90 -23.56 10.18
C GLU A 7 0.75 -22.14 9.63
N PHE A 8 1.83 -21.60 9.05
CA PHE A 8 1.85 -20.26 8.48
C PHE A 8 2.09 -20.32 6.97
N LEU A 9 1.20 -19.69 6.21
CA LEU A 9 1.43 -19.39 4.80
C LEU A 9 1.66 -17.88 4.64
N LEU A 10 2.87 -17.52 4.23
CA LEU A 10 3.24 -16.14 3.90
C LEU A 10 3.27 -15.96 2.39
N ARG A 11 2.52 -14.97 1.92
CA ARG A 11 2.59 -14.50 0.53
C ARG A 11 2.96 -13.03 0.57
N VAL A 12 3.67 -12.57 -0.45
CA VAL A 12 4.01 -11.16 -0.58
C VAL A 12 3.61 -10.63 -1.95
N SER A 13 3.12 -9.40 -1.96
CA SER A 13 2.91 -8.59 -3.16
C SER A 13 3.63 -7.26 -2.99
N TYR A 14 4.03 -6.64 -4.10
CA TYR A 14 4.66 -5.34 -4.07
C TYR A 14 4.13 -4.46 -5.20
N LEU A 15 3.55 -3.32 -4.85
CA LEU A 15 2.98 -2.38 -5.81
C LEU A 15 3.52 -0.97 -5.60
N GLU A 16 3.52 -0.19 -6.66
CA GLU A 16 3.65 1.27 -6.60
C GLU A 16 2.32 1.95 -6.95
N ILE A 17 2.13 3.15 -6.43
CA ILE A 17 1.12 4.10 -6.89
C ILE A 17 1.86 5.33 -7.44
N TYR A 18 1.77 5.53 -8.74
CA TYR A 18 2.42 6.64 -9.45
C TYR A 18 1.40 7.35 -10.33
N LYS A 19 1.21 8.67 -10.14
CA LYS A 19 0.21 9.49 -10.86
C LYS A 19 -1.21 8.87 -10.79
N GLU A 20 -1.61 8.37 -9.62
CA GLU A 20 -2.86 7.63 -9.40
C GLU A 20 -3.04 6.39 -10.31
N ALA A 21 -1.97 5.88 -10.92
CA ALA A 21 -1.93 4.56 -11.56
C ALA A 21 -1.26 3.55 -10.62
N ILE A 22 -1.74 2.31 -10.65
CA ILE A 22 -1.17 1.20 -9.87
C ILE A 22 -0.25 0.43 -10.81
N HIS A 23 0.96 0.10 -10.36
CA HIS A 23 1.83 -0.84 -11.08
C HIS A 23 2.30 -1.94 -10.12
N ASP A 24 2.36 -3.17 -10.64
CA ASP A 24 2.90 -4.31 -9.94
C ASP A 24 4.42 -4.36 -10.13
N LEU A 25 5.16 -4.24 -9.03
CA LEU A 25 6.62 -4.22 -9.04
C LEU A 25 7.21 -5.63 -9.16
N LEU A 26 6.41 -6.69 -9.03
CA LEU A 26 6.82 -8.08 -9.21
C LEU A 26 6.43 -8.63 -10.60
N ALA A 27 5.45 -8.00 -11.26
CA ALA A 27 5.05 -8.31 -12.64
C ALA A 27 4.84 -7.05 -13.51
N PRO A 28 5.92 -6.34 -13.89
CA PRO A 28 5.82 -5.03 -14.58
C PRO A 28 5.16 -5.07 -15.97
N ALA A 29 5.17 -6.23 -16.62
CA ALA A 29 4.54 -6.42 -17.92
C ALA A 29 3.01 -6.46 -17.83
N GLN A 30 2.45 -6.71 -16.64
CA GLN A 30 1.03 -6.76 -16.44
C GLN A 30 0.46 -5.34 -16.40
N GLN A 31 -0.57 -5.10 -17.21
CA GLN A 31 -1.24 -3.82 -17.28
C GLN A 31 -2.69 -3.99 -16.83
N GLU A 32 -3.24 -2.94 -16.22
CA GLU A 32 -4.57 -2.86 -15.61
C GLU A 32 -4.74 -3.54 -14.24
N PHE A 33 -4.89 -2.70 -13.21
CA PHE A 33 -5.21 -3.12 -11.85
C PHE A 33 -6.43 -2.37 -11.36
N ARG A 34 -7.33 -3.09 -10.67
CA ARG A 34 -8.55 -2.52 -10.10
C ARG A 34 -8.57 -2.74 -8.60
N ILE A 35 -9.17 -1.78 -7.91
CA ILE A 35 -9.43 -1.87 -6.48
C ILE A 35 -10.82 -2.50 -6.33
N HIS A 36 -10.87 -3.66 -5.68
CA HIS A 36 -12.08 -4.40 -5.38
C HIS A 36 -12.42 -4.27 -3.89
N GLU A 37 -13.70 -4.44 -3.58
CA GLU A 37 -14.22 -4.44 -2.22
C GLU A 37 -15.04 -5.71 -2.02
N ASP A 38 -14.64 -6.53 -1.05
CA ASP A 38 -15.32 -7.76 -0.69
C ASP A 38 -15.71 -7.75 0.79
N LYS A 39 -16.85 -8.36 1.13
CA LYS A 39 -17.37 -8.38 2.51
C LYS A 39 -16.44 -9.09 3.49
N LYS A 40 -15.68 -10.09 3.03
CA LYS A 40 -14.77 -10.90 3.88
C LYS A 40 -13.33 -10.38 3.81
N ARG A 41 -12.82 -10.08 2.61
CA ARG A 41 -11.43 -9.64 2.37
C ARG A 41 -11.23 -8.14 2.59
N GLY A 42 -12.30 -7.35 2.60
CA GLY A 42 -12.22 -5.89 2.59
C GLY A 42 -11.76 -5.37 1.23
N VAL A 43 -11.09 -4.22 1.24
CA VAL A 43 -10.53 -3.62 0.02
C VAL A 43 -9.22 -4.32 -0.39
N TYR A 44 -9.06 -4.64 -1.67
CA TYR A 44 -7.84 -5.26 -2.21
C TYR A 44 -7.63 -4.90 -3.69
N VAL A 45 -6.39 -5.04 -4.18
CA VAL A 45 -6.04 -4.79 -5.58
C VAL A 45 -5.94 -6.11 -6.34
N SER A 46 -6.43 -6.15 -7.57
CA SER A 46 -6.36 -7.33 -8.44
C SER A 46 -6.17 -6.96 -9.91
N PRO A 47 -5.45 -7.78 -10.70
CA PRO A 47 -4.66 -8.94 -10.28
C PRO A 47 -3.27 -8.49 -9.79
N LEU A 48 -2.85 -8.83 -8.58
CA LEU A 48 -1.44 -8.65 -8.17
C LEU A 48 -0.71 -9.99 -8.16
N LYS A 49 0.56 -9.96 -8.59
CA LYS A 49 1.48 -11.07 -8.41
C LYS A 49 1.77 -11.26 -6.93
N GLU A 50 1.48 -12.45 -6.45
CA GLU A 50 1.81 -12.89 -5.10
C GLU A 50 2.85 -14.00 -5.15
N GLU A 51 3.94 -13.86 -4.40
CA GLU A 51 4.99 -14.89 -4.26
C GLU A 51 5.02 -15.45 -2.84
N ILE A 52 5.22 -16.77 -2.72
CA ILE A 52 5.32 -17.44 -1.42
C ILE A 52 6.73 -17.24 -0.85
N VAL A 53 6.81 -16.91 0.43
CA VAL A 53 8.08 -16.73 1.14
C VAL A 53 8.12 -17.59 2.41
N THR A 54 9.27 -18.18 2.69
CA THR A 54 9.52 -19.00 3.89
C THR A 54 10.68 -18.47 4.73
N THR A 55 11.44 -17.50 4.21
CA THR A 55 12.57 -16.90 4.94
C THR A 55 12.61 -15.38 4.79
N PRO A 56 13.09 -14.63 5.80
CA PRO A 56 13.28 -13.18 5.68
C PRO A 56 14.17 -12.77 4.50
N LYS A 57 15.18 -13.59 4.18
CA LYS A 57 16.08 -13.37 3.03
C LYS A 57 15.33 -13.36 1.70
N GLN A 58 14.29 -14.18 1.53
CA GLN A 58 13.45 -14.15 0.34
C GLN A 58 12.64 -12.85 0.25
N CYS A 59 12.07 -12.37 1.35
CA CYS A 59 11.38 -11.08 1.37
C CYS A 59 12.31 -9.94 0.92
N LEU A 60 13.53 -9.90 1.45
CA LEU A 60 14.51 -8.88 1.07
C LEU A 60 14.88 -8.94 -0.41
N LYS A 61 15.06 -10.14 -0.98
CA LYS A 61 15.31 -10.31 -2.42
C LYS A 61 14.14 -9.81 -3.28
N ILE A 62 12.90 -10.05 -2.84
CA ILE A 62 11.70 -9.59 -3.54
C ILE A 62 11.61 -8.05 -3.49
N ILE A 63 11.88 -7.44 -2.35
CA ILE A 63 11.95 -5.98 -2.21
C ILE A 63 13.01 -5.41 -3.15
N GLN A 64 14.24 -5.94 -3.14
CA GLN A 64 15.32 -5.50 -4.03
C GLN A 64 14.94 -5.59 -5.51
N ARG A 65 14.30 -6.68 -5.94
CA ARG A 65 13.81 -6.84 -7.31
C ARG A 65 12.71 -5.83 -7.65
N GLY A 66 11.76 -5.61 -6.74
CA GLY A 66 10.69 -4.65 -6.96
C GLY A 66 11.21 -3.21 -7.03
N GLU A 67 12.19 -2.86 -6.19
CA GLU A 67 12.89 -1.58 -6.30
C GLU A 67 13.61 -1.45 -7.64
N ALA A 68 14.33 -2.48 -8.12
CA ALA A 68 14.95 -2.43 -9.44
C ALA A 68 13.92 -2.13 -10.55
N ASN A 69 12.72 -2.72 -10.47
CA ASN A 69 11.63 -2.45 -11.41
C ASN A 69 11.03 -1.04 -11.27
N ARG A 70 10.96 -0.50 -10.04
CA ARG A 70 10.56 0.88 -9.76
C ARG A 70 11.50 1.88 -10.47
N HIS A 71 12.80 1.60 -10.50
CA HIS A 71 13.83 2.47 -11.10
C HIS A 71 13.86 2.44 -12.65
N VAL A 72 13.32 1.40 -13.31
CA VAL A 72 13.41 1.23 -14.78
C VAL A 72 12.32 2.00 -15.55
N GLY A 73 11.31 2.53 -14.88
CA GLY A 73 10.25 3.29 -15.56
C GLY A 73 10.70 4.67 -16.05
N LYS A 74 11.30 4.72 -17.25
CA LYS A 74 11.46 5.83 -18.23
C LYS A 74 11.86 7.25 -17.76
N THR A 75 12.06 7.53 -16.49
CA THR A 75 12.47 8.85 -15.99
C THR A 75 13.65 8.73 -15.06
N ASP A 76 14.54 9.73 -15.09
CA ASP A 76 15.82 9.79 -14.38
C ASP A 76 15.82 9.09 -13.03
N TYR A 77 16.87 8.28 -12.85
CA TYR A 77 17.22 7.34 -11.77
C TYR A 77 16.90 7.80 -10.33
N ASN A 78 16.75 9.12 -10.09
CA ASN A 78 16.52 9.72 -8.76
C ASN A 78 15.17 10.45 -8.61
N GLU A 79 14.37 10.62 -9.66
CA GLU A 79 13.16 11.45 -9.61
C GLU A 79 11.89 10.64 -9.36
N ARG A 80 11.81 9.39 -9.81
CA ARG A 80 10.57 8.60 -9.69
C ARG A 80 10.34 8.03 -8.29
N SER A 81 11.39 7.60 -7.59
CA SER A 81 11.27 6.96 -6.27
C SER A 81 10.74 7.94 -5.22
N SER A 82 11.20 9.19 -5.19
CA SER A 82 10.63 10.24 -4.33
C SER A 82 9.19 10.62 -4.69
N ARG A 83 8.68 10.18 -5.84
CA ARG A 83 7.43 10.65 -6.46
C ARG A 83 6.36 9.59 -6.63
N SER A 84 6.59 8.39 -6.09
CA SER A 84 5.64 7.28 -6.07
C SER A 84 5.54 6.72 -4.66
N HIS A 85 4.35 6.29 -4.25
CA HIS A 85 4.18 5.51 -3.03
C HIS A 85 4.43 4.03 -3.34
N THR A 86 5.06 3.29 -2.44
CA THR A 86 5.10 1.82 -2.55
C THR A 86 4.42 1.15 -1.37
N ILE A 87 3.82 -0.01 -1.64
CA ILE A 87 3.11 -0.80 -0.65
C ILE A 87 3.56 -2.25 -0.79
N PHE A 88 4.39 -2.70 0.15
CA PHE A 88 4.79 -4.10 0.29
C PHE A 88 3.84 -4.79 1.26
N GLN A 89 3.07 -5.76 0.77
CA GLN A 89 2.05 -6.44 1.56
C GLN A 89 2.50 -7.86 1.89
N ILE A 90 2.32 -8.25 3.14
CA ILE A 90 2.60 -9.59 3.65
C ILE A 90 1.33 -10.14 4.31
N PRO A 91 0.31 -10.54 3.51
CA PRO A 91 -0.79 -11.32 4.03
C PRO A 91 -0.26 -12.66 4.57
N HIS A 92 -0.60 -12.96 5.82
CA HIS A 92 -0.33 -14.25 6.43
C HIS A 92 -1.63 -14.93 6.83
N ARG A 93 -1.65 -16.24 6.62
CA ARG A 93 -2.69 -17.12 7.11
C ARG A 93 -2.07 -18.02 8.16
N ALA A 94 -2.66 -18.03 9.36
CA ALA A 94 -2.28 -18.93 10.44
C ALA A 94 -3.42 -19.91 10.69
N GLY A 95 -3.16 -21.20 10.54
CA GLY A 95 -4.11 -22.27 10.86
C GLY A 95 -3.78 -22.90 12.21
N ALA A 96 -4.80 -23.11 13.06
CA ALA A 96 -4.70 -23.98 14.24
C ALA A 96 -6.05 -24.65 14.50
N GLN A 97 -6.06 -25.97 14.69
CA GLN A 97 -7.21 -26.74 15.18
C GLN A 97 -8.53 -26.44 14.43
N GLY A 98 -8.47 -26.37 13.10
CA GLY A 98 -9.64 -26.11 12.23
C GLY A 98 -10.04 -24.64 12.06
N ALA A 99 -9.39 -23.71 12.77
CA ALA A 99 -9.58 -22.26 12.60
C ALA A 99 -8.47 -21.66 11.74
N VAL A 100 -8.83 -20.74 10.82
CA VAL A 100 -7.88 -19.99 9.99
C VAL A 100 -7.98 -18.51 10.33
N MET A 101 -6.89 -17.95 10.83
CA MET A 101 -6.72 -16.52 11.02
C MET A 101 -6.06 -15.90 9.80
N ILE A 102 -6.60 -14.77 9.32
CA ILE A 102 -6.03 -13.99 8.22
C ILE A 102 -5.65 -12.62 8.77
N SER A 103 -4.41 -12.23 8.57
CA SER A 103 -3.88 -10.92 8.93
C SER A 103 -2.90 -10.45 7.86
N SER A 104 -2.60 -9.15 7.83
CA SER A 104 -1.69 -8.57 6.85
C SER A 104 -0.80 -7.55 7.51
N LEU A 105 0.51 -7.67 7.29
CA LEU A 105 1.46 -6.59 7.51
C LEU A 105 1.60 -5.81 6.21
N ASN A 106 1.56 -4.47 6.29
CA ASN A 106 1.82 -3.60 5.14
C ASN A 106 2.99 -2.69 5.51
N LEU A 107 4.03 -2.69 4.68
CA LEU A 107 5.13 -1.73 4.75
C LEU A 107 4.91 -0.72 3.63
N ILE A 108 4.77 0.54 3.99
CA ILE A 108 4.36 1.61 3.08
C ILE A 108 5.47 2.65 3.07
N ASP A 109 6.05 2.89 1.90
CA ASP A 109 6.97 3.99 1.64
C ASP A 109 6.18 5.11 0.95
N LEU A 110 6.02 6.24 1.64
CA LEU A 110 5.27 7.37 1.11
C LEU A 110 6.20 8.31 0.35
N ALA A 111 5.72 8.79 -0.80
CA ALA A 111 6.42 9.81 -1.58
C ALA A 111 6.62 11.10 -0.76
N GLY A 112 7.60 11.91 -1.18
CA GLY A 112 7.89 13.20 -0.56
C GLY A 112 6.76 14.22 -0.72
N SER A 113 6.62 15.12 0.25
CA SER A 113 5.60 16.19 0.26
C SER A 113 6.11 17.52 -0.29
N GLU A 114 7.14 17.50 -1.14
CA GLU A 114 7.84 18.72 -1.54
C GLU A 114 6.97 19.76 -2.28
N LYS A 115 7.37 21.04 -2.13
CA LYS A 115 6.67 22.18 -2.72
C LYS A 115 6.72 22.15 -4.25
N ALA A 116 5.70 22.74 -4.86
CA ALA A 116 5.50 22.77 -6.30
C ALA A 116 6.75 23.24 -7.07
N ALA A 117 7.16 22.42 -8.04
CA ALA A 117 8.25 22.77 -8.95
C ALA A 117 7.87 23.91 -9.91
N SER A 118 8.89 24.62 -10.40
CA SER A 118 8.75 25.66 -11.43
C SER A 118 8.32 25.10 -12.79
N ASN A 119 8.73 23.87 -13.11
CA ASN A 119 8.36 23.17 -14.34
C ASN A 119 6.90 22.66 -14.29
N LEU A 120 6.15 22.88 -15.38
CA LEU A 120 4.73 22.52 -15.51
C LEU A 120 4.46 21.01 -15.32
N ASP A 121 5.28 20.14 -15.92
CA ASP A 121 5.09 18.68 -15.83
C ASP A 121 5.38 18.19 -14.43
N ARG A 122 6.45 18.71 -13.82
CA ARG A 122 6.78 18.44 -12.41
C ARG A 122 5.69 18.96 -11.47
N ARG A 123 5.07 20.10 -11.79
CA ARG A 123 3.95 20.63 -10.99
C ARG A 123 2.70 19.74 -11.08
N ARG A 124 2.36 19.25 -12.28
CA ARG A 124 1.23 18.32 -12.49
C ARG A 124 1.47 17.00 -11.75
N GLU A 125 2.68 16.47 -11.81
CA GLU A 125 3.06 15.26 -11.08
C GLU A 125 3.03 15.46 -9.56
N GLY A 126 3.63 16.55 -9.06
CA GLY A 126 3.58 16.93 -7.65
C GLY A 126 2.16 17.10 -7.12
N ALA A 127 1.21 17.53 -7.98
CA ALA A 127 -0.20 17.62 -7.60
C ALA A 127 -0.82 16.25 -7.27
N TYR A 128 -0.43 15.17 -7.95
CA TYR A 128 -0.91 13.82 -7.62
C TYR A 128 -0.37 13.33 -6.28
N ILE A 129 0.93 13.52 -6.05
CA ILE A 129 1.58 13.15 -4.78
C ILE A 129 0.92 13.91 -3.62
N ASN A 130 0.86 15.23 -3.74
CA ASN A 130 0.26 16.09 -2.73
C ASN A 130 -1.22 15.78 -2.52
N ARG A 131 -1.96 15.43 -3.58
CA ARG A 131 -3.35 14.98 -3.45
C ARG A 131 -3.45 13.74 -2.58
N SER A 132 -2.69 12.68 -2.90
CA SER A 132 -2.74 11.42 -2.13
C SER A 132 -2.34 11.59 -0.65
N LEU A 133 -1.30 12.38 -0.37
CA LEU A 133 -0.84 12.68 0.99
C LEU A 133 -1.83 13.57 1.76
N LEU A 134 -2.39 14.61 1.11
CA LEU A 134 -3.43 15.45 1.70
C LEU A 134 -4.69 14.66 2.00
N THR A 135 -5.13 13.80 1.08
CA THR A 135 -6.26 12.90 1.31
C THR A 135 -5.98 11.97 2.48
N LEU A 136 -4.76 11.42 2.60
CA LEU A 136 -4.38 10.59 3.74
C LEU A 136 -4.47 11.37 5.06
N GLY A 137 -3.92 12.59 5.11
CA GLY A 137 -4.04 13.47 6.27
C GLY A 137 -5.49 13.78 6.64
N ASN A 138 -6.34 14.09 5.66
CA ASN A 138 -7.77 14.36 5.87
C ASN A 138 -8.52 13.13 6.38
N VAL A 139 -8.20 11.93 5.87
CA VAL A 139 -8.79 10.67 6.35
C VAL A 139 -8.41 10.42 7.80
N ILE A 140 -7.13 10.59 8.16
CA ILE A 140 -6.65 10.41 9.54
C ILE A 140 -7.32 11.42 10.47
N ALA A 141 -7.33 12.71 10.10
CA ALA A 141 -7.95 13.76 10.91
C ALA A 141 -9.42 13.46 11.23
N LYS A 142 -10.22 13.10 10.22
CA LYS A 142 -11.63 12.73 10.38
C LYS A 142 -11.85 11.47 11.20
N LEU A 143 -10.91 10.53 11.19
CA LEU A 143 -10.97 9.32 12.00
C LEU A 143 -10.65 9.61 13.48
N THR A 144 -9.86 10.66 13.75
CA THR A 144 -9.47 11.08 15.10
C THR A 144 -10.39 12.11 15.73
N GLU A 145 -11.20 12.83 14.94
CA GLU A 145 -12.21 13.76 15.46
C GLU A 145 -13.23 13.04 16.37
N GLU A 146 -13.54 13.65 17.51
CA GLU A 146 -14.53 13.11 18.44
C GLU A 146 -15.90 13.02 17.75
N ARG A 147 -16.49 11.82 17.80
CA ARG A 147 -17.77 11.55 17.17
C ARG A 147 -18.87 12.33 17.89
N SER A 148 -19.23 13.49 17.34
CA SER A 148 -20.56 14.05 17.52
C SER A 148 -21.61 13.07 16.98
N HIS A 149 -22.90 13.28 17.26
CA HIS A 149 -24.01 12.37 16.95
C HIS A 149 -24.16 11.89 15.47
N HIS A 150 -23.29 12.32 14.55
CA HIS A 150 -23.24 11.92 13.14
C HIS A 150 -21.86 11.37 12.77
N ILE A 151 -21.82 10.25 12.06
CA ILE A 151 -20.58 9.70 11.49
C ILE A 151 -20.24 10.51 10.23
N PRO A 152 -19.16 11.32 10.20
CA PRO A 152 -18.80 12.09 9.02
C PRO A 152 -18.37 11.15 7.88
N HIS A 153 -18.68 11.54 6.64
CA HIS A 153 -18.17 10.85 5.46
C HIS A 153 -16.63 10.92 5.42
N ILE A 154 -15.99 9.74 5.37
CA ILE A 154 -14.53 9.59 5.32
C ILE A 154 -14.09 9.42 3.85
N PRO A 155 -13.22 10.31 3.32
CA PRO A 155 -12.88 10.37 1.90
C PRO A 155 -11.86 9.31 1.44
N PHE A 156 -12.06 8.03 1.77
CA PHE A 156 -11.20 6.94 1.29
C PHE A 156 -11.16 6.81 -0.23
N ARG A 157 -12.17 7.36 -0.93
CA ARG A 157 -12.29 7.25 -2.39
C ARG A 157 -11.52 8.32 -3.16
N ASP A 158 -11.00 9.34 -2.48
CA ASP A 158 -10.42 10.52 -3.13
C ASP A 158 -8.99 10.29 -3.64
N SER A 159 -8.33 9.21 -3.19
CA SER A 159 -7.04 8.73 -3.70
C SER A 159 -6.99 7.19 -3.68
N LYS A 160 -6.25 6.58 -4.62
CA LYS A 160 -6.03 5.12 -4.60
C LYS A 160 -5.27 4.66 -3.37
N LEU A 161 -4.34 5.49 -2.86
CA LEU A 161 -3.60 5.22 -1.63
C LEU A 161 -4.55 5.01 -0.45
N THR A 162 -5.41 6.00 -0.16
CA THR A 162 -6.36 5.89 0.96
C THR A 162 -7.40 4.80 0.76
N ARG A 163 -7.79 4.51 -0.49
CA ARG A 163 -8.67 3.39 -0.81
C ARG A 163 -8.03 2.05 -0.45
N ILE A 164 -6.78 1.83 -0.83
CA ILE A 164 -6.02 0.59 -0.53
C ILE A 164 -5.79 0.47 0.98
N LEU A 165 -5.47 1.58 1.65
CA LEU A 165 -5.23 1.62 3.09
C LEU A 165 -6.50 1.63 3.94
N GLN A 166 -7.68 1.68 3.33
CA GLN A 166 -8.97 1.78 4.02
C GLN A 166 -9.13 0.69 5.09
N ASN A 167 -8.73 -0.55 4.80
CA ASN A 167 -8.83 -1.64 5.77
C ASN A 167 -8.01 -1.38 7.05
N ALA A 168 -6.81 -0.80 6.89
CA ALA A 168 -5.92 -0.51 8.02
C ALA A 168 -6.42 0.69 8.82
N LEU A 169 -6.82 1.76 8.13
CA LEU A 169 -7.27 3.02 8.71
C LEU A 169 -8.65 2.92 9.39
N SER A 170 -9.51 1.97 8.99
CA SER A 170 -10.86 1.81 9.56
C SER A 170 -10.90 1.13 10.95
N GLY A 171 -9.80 1.16 11.71
CA GLY A 171 -9.75 0.65 13.09
C GLY A 171 -9.49 -0.85 13.25
N LYS A 172 -9.12 -1.57 12.18
CA LYS A 172 -8.80 -3.01 12.23
C LYS A 172 -7.30 -3.30 12.22
N ALA A 173 -6.45 -2.28 12.25
CA ALA A 173 -5.00 -2.44 12.25
C ALA A 173 -4.34 -1.60 13.33
N LYS A 174 -3.15 -2.05 13.74
CA LYS A 174 -2.18 -1.21 14.45
C LYS A 174 -1.36 -0.46 13.40
N ILE A 175 -1.24 0.85 13.56
CA ILE A 175 -0.53 1.71 12.63
C ILE A 175 0.62 2.36 13.39
N ALA A 176 1.82 2.29 12.82
CA ALA A 176 2.98 3.03 13.27
C ALA A 176 3.47 3.90 12.11
N VAL A 177 3.80 5.14 12.40
CA VAL A 177 4.36 6.10 11.43
C VAL A 177 5.77 6.42 11.89
N ILE A 178 6.72 6.36 10.96
CA ILE A 178 8.12 6.74 11.18
C ILE A 178 8.35 7.99 10.34
N CYS A 179 8.68 9.10 11.00
CA CYS A 179 8.92 10.41 10.40
C CYS A 179 10.38 10.81 10.57
#